data_AF-A0A5C7P565-F1
#
_entry.id   AF-A0A5C7P565-F1
#
_cell.length_a   1.000
_cell.length_b   1.000
_cell.length_c   1.000
_cell.angle_alpha   90.00
_cell.angle_beta   90.00
_cell.angle_gamma   90.00
#
_symmetry.space_group_name_H-M   'P 1'
#
loop_
_entity.id
_entity.type
_entity.pdbx_description
1 polymer ?
#
loop_
_entity_poly.entity_id
_entity_poly.type
_entity_poly.pdbx_seq_one_letter_code
_entity_poly.pdbx_strand_id
1 'polypeptide(L)'
;MSLPRQCKDIDTAMVLRFLAQHQGHWSTWGIGYSMPTVADAMPPGTPPKLQLAKMRQIMRRGFSGGCDCGCRGDFEITDAGLAFIGELRTKPYNGY
;
A
#
# COMPACT_ATOMS: atom_id res chain seq x y z
N MET A 1 -19.11 -4.53 -10.31
CA MET A 1 -18.57 -4.26 -8.95
C MET A 1 -18.86 -2.79 -8.62
N SER A 2 -19.38 -2.49 -7.43
CA SER A 2 -19.58 -1.11 -6.99
C SER A 2 -18.26 -0.46 -6.59
N LEU A 3 -18.08 0.83 -6.89
CA LEU A 3 -16.89 1.58 -6.48
C LEU A 3 -16.77 1.60 -4.94
N PRO A 4 -15.56 1.40 -4.38
CA PRO A 4 -15.31 1.56 -2.95
C PRO A 4 -15.65 2.97 -2.48
N ARG A 5 -16.35 3.09 -1.35
CA ARG A 5 -16.75 4.39 -0.78
C ARG A 5 -15.97 4.73 0.48
N GLN A 6 -15.40 3.74 1.15
CA GLN A 6 -14.68 3.87 2.42
C GLN A 6 -13.53 2.86 2.50
N CYS A 7 -12.57 3.10 3.40
CA CYS A 7 -11.34 2.29 3.47
C CYS A 7 -11.59 0.80 3.79
N LYS A 8 -12.69 0.48 4.50
CA LYS A 8 -13.05 -0.91 4.82
C LYS A 8 -13.60 -1.68 3.64
N ASP A 9 -14.00 -0.99 2.56
CA ASP A 9 -14.43 -1.63 1.32
C ASP A 9 -13.22 -2.08 0.46
N ILE A 10 -12.00 -1.64 0.80
CA ILE A 10 -10.75 -2.06 0.16
C ILE A 10 -10.11 -3.11 1.06
N ASP A 11 -9.90 -4.32 0.54
CA ASP A 11 -9.23 -5.38 1.28
C ASP A 11 -7.77 -5.00 1.57
N THR A 12 -7.42 -4.95 2.85
CA THR A 12 -6.06 -4.68 3.30
C THR A 12 -5.09 -5.72 2.77
N ALA A 13 -5.49 -7.00 2.73
CA ALA A 13 -4.60 -8.09 2.31
C ALA A 13 -4.18 -7.93 0.84
N MET A 14 -5.05 -7.44 -0.04
CA MET A 14 -4.71 -7.17 -1.44
C MET A 14 -3.60 -6.12 -1.57
N VAL A 15 -3.70 -5.02 -0.81
CA VAL A 15 -2.69 -3.96 -0.83
C VAL A 15 -1.36 -4.46 -0.23
N LEU A 16 -1.41 -5.25 0.84
CA LEU A 16 -0.21 -5.81 1.45
C LEU A 16 0.48 -6.83 0.54
N ARG A 17 -0.27 -7.70 -0.15
CA ARG A 17 0.30 -8.64 -1.13
C ARG A 17 1.00 -7.91 -2.28
N PHE A 18 0.42 -6.80 -2.74
CA PHE A 18 1.08 -5.96 -3.72
C PHE A 18 2.40 -5.38 -3.19
N LEU A 19 2.41 -4.81 -1.99
CA LEU A 19 3.65 -4.29 -1.39
C LEU A 19 4.67 -5.40 -1.12
N ALA A 20 4.22 -6.62 -0.80
CA ALA A 20 5.08 -7.79 -0.60
C ALA A 20 5.78 -8.25 -1.90
N GLN A 21 5.10 -8.15 -3.05
CA GLN A 21 5.73 -8.39 -4.36
C GLN A 21 6.82 -7.35 -4.68
N HIS A 22 6.74 -6.17 -4.07
CA HIS A 22 7.64 -5.04 -4.29
C HIS A 22 8.58 -4.77 -3.11
N GLN A 23 8.87 -5.78 -2.26
CA GLN A 23 9.87 -5.63 -1.19
C GLN A 23 11.19 -5.04 -1.72
N GLY A 24 11.83 -4.18 -0.94
CA GLY A 24 13.05 -3.46 -1.35
C GLY A 24 12.83 -2.40 -2.43
N HIS A 25 11.58 -2.10 -2.81
CA HIS A 25 11.24 -1.01 -3.71
C HIS A 25 10.11 -0.18 -3.13
N TRP A 26 10.19 1.13 -3.33
CA TRP A 26 9.15 2.05 -2.91
C TRP A 26 7.97 2.01 -3.88
N SER A 27 6.76 2.05 -3.32
CA SER A 27 5.52 2.15 -4.10
C SER A 27 4.81 3.49 -3.84
N THR A 28 4.17 4.04 -4.86
CA THR A 28 3.47 5.34 -4.81
C THR A 28 1.96 5.16 -4.67
N TRP A 29 1.24 6.27 -4.46
CA TRP A 29 -0.22 6.32 -4.65
C TRP A 29 -0.57 7.16 -5.89
N GLY A 30 -1.78 6.99 -6.42
CA GLY A 30 -2.22 7.70 -7.62
C GLY A 30 -1.59 7.16 -8.91
N ILE A 31 -1.80 7.89 -10.00
CA ILE A 31 -1.36 7.53 -11.36
C ILE A 31 -0.44 8.64 -11.87
N GLY A 32 0.69 8.29 -12.50
CA GLY A 32 1.61 9.26 -13.13
C GLY A 32 3.07 9.20 -12.69
N TYR A 33 3.45 8.28 -11.80
CA TYR A 33 4.85 8.02 -11.44
C TYR A 33 5.39 6.79 -12.17
N SER A 34 6.70 6.74 -12.45
CA SER A 34 7.38 5.59 -13.07
C SER A 34 7.61 4.40 -12.13
N MET A 35 7.05 4.46 -10.91
CA MET A 35 7.17 3.48 -9.85
C MET A 35 5.88 2.66 -9.72
N PRO A 36 5.91 1.46 -9.11
CA PRO A 36 4.71 0.70 -8.82
C PRO A 36 3.72 1.52 -7.98
N THR A 37 2.43 1.43 -8.29
CA THR A 37 1.40 2.17 -7.55
C THR A 37 0.45 1.25 -6.81
N VAL A 38 0.17 1.57 -5.54
CA VAL A 38 -0.81 0.81 -4.73
C VAL A 38 -2.23 0.87 -5.31
N ALA A 39 -2.49 1.78 -6.25
CA ALA A 39 -3.74 1.84 -6.99
C ALA A 39 -4.01 0.55 -7.78
N ASP A 40 -2.97 -0.13 -8.27
CA ASP A 40 -3.08 -1.36 -9.06
C ASP A 40 -3.58 -2.55 -8.22
N ALA A 41 -3.45 -2.46 -6.90
CA ALA A 41 -3.93 -3.46 -5.95
C ALA A 41 -5.36 -3.17 -5.45
N MET A 42 -5.94 -2.02 -5.82
CA MET A 42 -7.26 -1.58 -5.37
C MET A 42 -8.31 -1.79 -6.46
N PRO A 43 -9.61 -1.84 -6.10
CA PRO A 43 -10.66 -1.95 -7.09
C PRO A 43 -10.57 -0.84 -8.15
N PRO A 44 -10.80 -1.16 -9.44
CA PRO A 44 -10.73 -0.17 -10.52
C PRO A 44 -11.62 1.05 -10.25
N GLY A 45 -11.09 2.24 -10.48
CA GLY A 45 -11.80 3.51 -10.24
C GLY A 45 -11.81 3.97 -8.77
N THR A 46 -11.06 3.32 -7.87
CA THR A 46 -10.90 3.79 -6.49
C THR A 46 -10.39 5.24 -6.48
N PRO A 47 -11.10 6.19 -5.84
CA PRO A 47 -10.70 7.60 -5.83
C PRO A 47 -9.31 7.81 -5.21
N PRO A 48 -8.43 8.67 -5.75
CA PRO A 48 -7.08 8.87 -5.22
C PRO A 48 -7.03 9.24 -3.73
N LYS A 49 -7.97 10.08 -3.27
CA LYS A 49 -8.11 10.41 -1.84
C LYS A 49 -8.38 9.17 -0.98
N LEU A 50 -9.15 8.22 -1.49
CA LEU A 50 -9.46 6.98 -0.79
C LEU A 50 -8.27 6.01 -0.81
N GLN A 51 -7.49 5.98 -1.90
CA GLN A 51 -6.22 5.23 -1.95
C GLN A 51 -5.26 5.71 -0.85
N LEU A 52 -5.05 7.03 -0.75
CA LEU A 52 -4.20 7.63 0.28
C LEU A 52 -4.75 7.40 1.70
N ALA A 53 -6.06 7.51 1.89
CA ALA A 53 -6.70 7.22 3.17
C ALA A 53 -6.51 5.74 3.58
N LYS A 54 -6.56 4.81 2.62
CA LYS A 54 -6.27 3.40 2.87
C LYS A 54 -4.83 3.18 3.29
N MET A 55 -3.87 3.81 2.62
CA MET A 55 -2.45 3.72 3.01
C MET A 55 -2.19 4.28 4.40
N ARG A 56 -2.79 5.44 4.75
CA ARG A 56 -2.75 5.97 6.12
C ARG A 56 -3.28 4.98 7.16
N GLN A 57 -4.37 4.28 6.86
CA GLN A 57 -4.93 3.26 7.74
C GLN A 57 -3.96 2.08 7.91
N ILE A 58 -3.31 1.64 6.83
CA ILE A 58 -2.32 0.54 6.84
C ILE A 58 -1.08 0.94 7.65
N MET A 59 -0.55 2.14 7.42
CA MET A 59 0.62 2.67 8.13
C MET A 59 0.34 2.88 9.62
N ARG A 60 -0.84 3.39 9.99
CA ARG A 60 -1.23 3.51 11.41
C ARG A 60 -1.26 2.18 12.14
N ARG A 61 -1.49 1.07 11.42
CA ARG A 61 -1.44 -0.30 11.97
C ARG A 61 -0.02 -0.87 11.98
N GLY A 62 0.97 -0.14 11.49
CA GLY A 62 2.36 -0.58 11.41
C GLY A 62 2.64 -1.59 10.31
N PHE A 63 1.73 -1.79 9.35
CA PHE A 63 1.89 -2.79 8.28
C PHE A 63 2.66 -2.28 7.05
N SER A 64 2.84 -0.97 6.95
CA SER A 64 3.65 -0.30 5.92
C SER A 64 4.35 0.89 6.55
N GLY A 65 5.56 1.21 6.09
CA GLY A 65 6.22 2.50 6.32
C GLY A 65 6.07 3.44 5.11
N GLY A 66 6.91 4.46 5.04
CA GLY A 66 6.94 5.46 3.95
C GLY A 66 6.40 6.85 4.31
N CYS A 67 6.02 7.67 3.32
CA CYS A 67 5.36 8.96 3.52
C CYS A 67 3.86 8.91 3.23
N ASP A 68 3.04 9.35 4.18
CA ASP A 68 1.59 9.52 4.02
C ASP A 68 1.15 10.99 3.83
N CYS A 69 2.14 11.88 3.67
CA CYS A 69 2.02 13.31 3.45
C CYS A 69 1.15 13.69 2.24
N GLY A 70 1.00 12.76 1.28
CA GLY A 70 0.18 12.98 0.09
C GLY A 70 0.92 13.69 -1.04
N CYS A 71 2.25 13.66 -1.08
CA CYS A 71 3.01 14.09 -2.26
C CYS A 71 3.15 12.94 -3.27
N ARG A 72 3.80 11.84 -2.89
CA ARG A 72 4.12 10.71 -3.77
C ARG A 72 3.85 9.35 -3.13
N GLY A 73 4.08 9.21 -1.82
CA GLY A 73 3.99 7.94 -1.12
C GLY A 73 5.36 7.49 -0.65
N ASP A 74 5.90 6.43 -1.24
CA ASP A 74 7.11 5.71 -0.82
C ASP A 74 6.81 4.61 0.20
N PHE A 75 5.70 3.93 -0.03
CA PHE A 75 5.23 2.85 0.81
C PHE A 75 6.06 1.59 0.58
N GLU A 76 6.42 0.95 1.68
CA GLU A 76 7.03 -0.38 1.69
C GLU A 76 6.47 -1.18 2.87
N ILE A 77 6.26 -2.48 2.64
CA ILE A 77 5.72 -3.38 3.65
C ILE A 77 6.71 -3.66 4.79
N THR A 78 6.21 -3.60 6.02
CA THR A 78 6.97 -3.93 7.23
C THR A 78 6.91 -5.43 7.55
N ASP A 79 7.68 -5.89 8.54
CA ASP A 79 7.59 -7.28 9.02
C ASP A 79 6.22 -7.61 9.60
N ALA A 80 5.59 -6.66 10.29
CA ALA A 80 4.23 -6.82 10.80
C ALA A 80 3.22 -6.97 9.65
N GLY A 81 3.40 -6.23 8.55
CA GLY A 81 2.57 -6.36 7.35
C GLY A 81 2.74 -7.71 6.67
N LEU A 82 3.97 -8.21 6.55
CA LEU A 82 4.28 -9.53 6.00
C LEU A 82 3.70 -10.65 6.86
N ALA A 83 3.87 -10.57 8.18
CA ALA A 83 3.29 -11.52 9.13
C ALA A 83 1.76 -11.56 9.04
N PHE A 84 1.10 -10.40 8.84
CA PHE A 84 -0.36 -10.32 8.68
C PHE A 84 -0.87 -11.13 7.48
N ILE A 85 -0.11 -11.22 6.39
CA ILE A 85 -0.49 -11.99 5.19
C ILE A 85 0.17 -13.38 5.11
N GLY A 86 0.95 -13.77 6.13
CA GLY A 86 1.65 -15.05 6.19
C GLY A 86 2.84 -15.17 5.23
N GLU A 87 3.49 -14.06 4.91
CA GLU A 87 4.66 -14.03 4.02
C GLU A 87 5.96 -13.71 4.78
N LEU A 88 7.11 -14.04 4.18
CA LEU A 88 8.43 -13.81 4.76
C LEU A 88 9.14 -12.64 4.05
N ARG A 89 10.03 -11.97 4.79
CA ARG A 89 10.93 -10.99 4.20
C ARG A 89 11.99 -11.69 3.36
N THR A 90 12.11 -11.30 2.10
CA THR A 90 13.07 -11.84 1.13
C THR A 90 14.07 -10.79 0.65
N LYS A 91 13.74 -9.50 0.81
CA LYS A 91 14.63 -8.37 0.49
C LYS A 91 14.75 -7.44 1.70
N PRO A 92 15.89 -6.76 1.89
CA PRO A 92 16.04 -5.75 2.93
C PRO A 92 14.95 -4.69 2.83
N TYR A 93 14.50 -4.21 3.99
CA TYR A 93 13.56 -3.10 4.09
C TYR A 93 14.30 -1.80 3.74
N ASN A 94 13.80 -1.05 2.76
CA ASN A 94 14.41 0.17 2.23
C ASN A 94 13.67 1.45 2.65
N GLY A 95 12.52 1.33 3.31
CA GLY A 95 11.74 2.43 3.87
C GLY A 95 12.22 2.83 5.27
N TYR A 96 11.92 4.06 5.69
CA TYR A 96 12.25 4.64 7.00
C TYR A 96 11.89 3.75 8.19
#